data_AF-A0A2E7WZX9-F1
#
_entry.id   AF-A0A2E7WZX9-F1
#
_cell.length_a   1.000
_cell.length_b   1.000
_cell.length_c   1.000
_cell.angle_alpha   90.00
_cell.angle_beta   90.00
_cell.angle_gamma   90.00
#
_symmetry.space_group_name_H-M   'P 1'
#
loop_
_entity.id
_entity.type
_entity.pdbx_description
1 polymer ?
#
loop_
_entity_poly.entity_id
_entity_poly.type
_entity_poly.pdbx_seq_one_letter_code
_entity_poly.pdbx_strand_id
1 'polypeptide(L)'
;MRRFLFVSCLTFFAISPASADITHAIKSSISLTVDGAASQANRVGSSLSVSGSNVTLGTVPKFGSYSAGTALGYTPGEFTITTAGDSFSYSETFLGGDNTPTVLSTTVTAGVVPALPTFGNTLTQAGGVAGSLAGSLDSGSAMAITAGGAGTAAVAQLVLELSIK
;
A
#
# COMPACT_ATOMS: atom_id res chain seq x y z
N MET A 1 68.23 49.04 -32.64
CA MET A 1 68.17 47.93 -31.66
C MET A 1 67.17 48.16 -30.52
N ARG A 2 67.04 49.38 -29.95
CA ARG A 2 66.10 49.66 -28.83
C ARG A 2 64.60 49.47 -29.15
N ARG A 3 64.16 49.66 -30.39
CA ARG A 3 62.75 49.50 -30.80
C ARG A 3 62.31 48.04 -30.97
N PHE A 4 63.24 47.16 -31.32
CA PHE A 4 62.96 45.73 -31.52
C PHE A 4 62.78 44.99 -30.19
N LEU A 5 63.57 45.38 -29.17
CA LEU A 5 63.45 44.87 -27.81
C LEU A 5 62.11 45.26 -27.17
N PHE A 6 61.60 46.46 -27.46
CA PHE A 6 60.32 46.93 -26.92
C PHE A 6 59.13 46.16 -27.52
N VAL A 7 59.16 45.86 -28.81
CA VAL A 7 58.13 45.05 -29.49
C VAL A 7 58.18 43.59 -29.02
N SER A 8 59.38 43.01 -28.86
CA SER A 8 59.54 41.63 -28.35
C SER A 8 59.10 41.47 -26.89
N CYS A 9 59.25 42.51 -26.07
CA CYS A 9 58.79 42.50 -24.68
C CYS A 9 57.26 42.64 -24.60
N LEU A 10 56.67 43.48 -25.47
CA LEU A 10 55.21 43.66 -25.54
C LEU A 10 54.48 42.40 -26.02
N THR A 11 55.06 41.64 -26.95
CA THR A 11 54.49 40.36 -27.41
C THR A 11 54.60 39.25 -26.37
N PHE A 12 55.58 39.30 -25.45
CA PHE A 12 55.69 38.33 -24.35
C PHE A 12 54.71 38.60 -23.21
N PHE A 13 54.35 39.87 -22.96
CA PHE A 13 53.32 40.24 -21.98
C PHE A 13 51.88 40.10 -22.49
N ALA A 14 51.68 40.13 -23.82
CA ALA A 14 50.35 39.93 -24.43
C ALA A 14 49.91 38.46 -24.51
N ILE A 15 50.81 37.51 -24.18
CA ILE A 15 50.54 36.07 -24.14
C ILE A 15 50.65 35.61 -22.68
N SER A 16 49.95 36.25 -21.77
CA SER A 16 49.67 35.60 -20.49
C SER A 16 48.66 34.48 -20.77
N PRO A 17 48.91 33.22 -20.35
CA PRO A 17 47.87 32.20 -20.43
C PRO A 17 46.64 32.73 -19.70
N ALA A 18 45.48 32.73 -20.37
CA ALA A 18 44.21 33.01 -19.71
C ALA A 18 43.96 31.86 -18.73
N SER A 19 44.40 32.05 -17.49
CA SER A 19 44.15 31.12 -16.39
C SER A 19 42.66 31.21 -16.06
N ALA A 20 41.84 30.37 -16.70
CA ALA A 20 40.44 30.24 -16.35
C ALA A 20 40.34 29.32 -15.13
N ASP A 21 39.65 29.77 -14.08
CA ASP A 21 39.41 28.96 -12.90
C ASP A 21 38.20 28.06 -13.17
N ILE A 22 38.46 26.76 -13.39
CA ILE A 22 37.45 25.78 -13.74
C ILE A 22 37.07 25.00 -12.47
N THR A 23 35.86 25.23 -11.98
CA THR A 23 35.28 24.43 -10.90
C THR A 23 34.25 23.46 -11.48
N HIS A 24 34.47 22.16 -11.27
CA HIS A 24 33.51 21.11 -11.61
C HIS A 24 32.97 20.49 -10.32
N ALA A 25 31.64 20.49 -10.16
CA ALA A 25 30.98 19.85 -9.03
C ALA A 25 29.95 18.84 -9.54
N ILE A 26 30.01 17.64 -8.96
CA ILE A 26 29.05 16.56 -9.19
C ILE A 26 28.28 16.39 -7.89
N LYS A 27 26.96 16.58 -7.92
CA LYS A 27 26.06 16.29 -6.79
C LYS A 27 25.13 15.16 -7.19
N SER A 28 25.20 14.05 -6.48
CA SER A 28 24.28 12.91 -6.64
C SER A 28 23.36 12.82 -5.43
N SER A 29 22.07 12.58 -5.68
CA SER A 29 21.11 12.21 -4.65
C SER A 29 20.22 11.07 -5.15
N ILE A 30 19.84 10.19 -4.23
CA ILE A 30 18.87 9.13 -4.49
C ILE A 30 17.89 9.06 -3.32
N SER A 31 16.61 9.04 -3.64
CA SER A 31 15.53 8.81 -2.69
C SER A 31 14.77 7.57 -3.11
N LEU A 32 14.61 6.64 -2.18
CA LEU A 32 13.94 5.37 -2.39
C LEU A 32 12.80 5.27 -1.39
N THR A 33 11.63 4.89 -1.86
CA THR A 33 10.43 4.70 -1.04
C THR A 33 9.72 3.42 -1.47
N VAL A 34 9.03 2.79 -0.53
CA VAL A 34 8.16 1.64 -0.76
C VAL A 34 6.84 1.89 -0.05
N ASP A 35 5.76 1.33 -0.59
CA ASP A 35 4.46 1.42 0.06
C ASP A 35 4.42 0.58 1.34
N GLY A 36 3.71 1.09 2.36
CA GLY A 36 3.46 0.36 3.60
C GLY A 36 2.40 -0.73 3.40
N ALA A 37 2.54 -1.84 4.13
CA ALA A 37 1.49 -2.85 4.18
C ALA A 37 0.32 -2.36 5.05
N ALA A 38 -0.92 -2.62 4.61
CA ALA A 38 -2.12 -2.27 5.36
C ALA A 38 -3.14 -3.40 5.30
N SER A 39 -3.82 -3.64 6.42
CA SER A 39 -4.93 -4.59 6.52
C SER A 39 -6.06 -3.93 7.28
N GLN A 40 -7.22 -3.81 6.63
CA GLN A 40 -8.45 -3.37 7.27
C GLN A 40 -9.48 -4.47 7.15
N ALA A 41 -10.09 -4.84 8.26
CA ALA A 41 -11.05 -5.92 8.29
C ALA A 41 -12.23 -5.52 9.18
N ASN A 42 -13.44 -5.69 8.66
CA ASN A 42 -14.67 -5.40 9.37
C ASN A 42 -15.44 -6.70 9.58
N ARG A 43 -15.80 -6.98 10.83
CA ARG A 43 -16.61 -8.14 11.16
C ARG A 43 -18.06 -7.87 10.80
N VAL A 44 -18.71 -8.87 10.20
CA VAL A 44 -20.15 -8.82 9.91
C VAL A 44 -20.91 -9.49 11.06
N GLY A 45 -21.89 -8.77 11.60
CA GLY A 45 -22.79 -9.30 12.62
C GLY A 45 -23.87 -10.20 12.01
N SER A 46 -24.41 -11.12 12.81
CA SER A 46 -25.54 -11.95 12.38
C SER A 46 -26.81 -11.11 12.26
N SER A 47 -27.55 -11.28 11.16
CA SER A 47 -28.85 -10.63 10.95
C SER A 47 -29.89 -11.63 10.46
N LEU A 48 -31.13 -11.45 10.90
CA LEU A 48 -32.27 -12.30 10.55
C LEU A 48 -33.44 -11.38 10.18
N SER A 49 -34.02 -11.61 9.02
CA SER A 49 -35.23 -10.94 8.56
C SER A 49 -36.28 -11.99 8.22
N VAL A 50 -37.49 -11.80 8.73
CA VAL A 50 -38.62 -12.70 8.51
C VAL A 50 -39.82 -11.82 8.19
N SER A 51 -40.49 -12.14 7.10
CA SER A 51 -41.73 -11.48 6.69
C SER A 51 -42.66 -12.51 6.06
N GLY A 52 -43.96 -12.31 6.25
CA GLY A 52 -44.94 -13.22 5.67
C GLY A 52 -46.35 -12.73 5.89
N SER A 53 -47.27 -13.33 5.13
CA SER A 53 -48.71 -13.13 5.26
C SER A 53 -49.43 -14.47 5.19
N ASN A 54 -50.53 -14.59 5.93
CA ASN A 54 -51.32 -15.83 6.04
C ASN A 54 -50.49 -17.05 6.48
N VAL A 55 -49.55 -16.83 7.40
CA VAL A 55 -48.67 -17.87 7.96
C VAL A 55 -48.64 -17.80 9.47
N THR A 56 -48.77 -18.96 10.11
CA THR A 56 -48.60 -19.16 11.55
C THR A 56 -47.25 -19.82 11.78
N LEU A 57 -46.41 -19.21 12.62
CA LEU A 57 -45.12 -19.80 13.00
C LEU A 57 -45.35 -20.89 14.05
N GLY A 58 -44.96 -22.12 13.73
CA GLY A 58 -44.84 -23.21 14.70
C GLY A 58 -43.55 -23.05 15.50
N THR A 59 -42.42 -22.91 14.79
CA THR A 59 -41.12 -22.58 15.37
C THR A 59 -40.75 -21.18 14.95
N VAL A 60 -40.54 -20.28 15.92
CA VAL A 60 -40.10 -18.91 15.64
C VAL A 60 -38.61 -18.94 15.24
N PRO A 61 -38.24 -18.39 14.07
CA PRO A 61 -36.86 -18.24 13.65
C PRO A 61 -36.07 -17.46 14.71
N LYS A 62 -34.92 -17.97 15.13
CA LYS A 62 -34.15 -17.33 16.20
C LYS A 62 -32.66 -17.57 16.08
N PHE A 63 -31.91 -16.67 16.68
CA PHE A 63 -30.51 -16.90 16.97
C PHE A 63 -30.35 -17.88 18.13
N GLY A 64 -29.25 -18.63 18.09
CA GLY A 64 -28.77 -19.42 19.22
C GLY A 64 -28.25 -18.53 20.35
N SER A 65 -27.88 -19.16 21.47
CA SER A 65 -27.29 -18.47 22.60
C SER A 65 -26.00 -17.75 22.23
N TYR A 66 -25.81 -16.56 22.77
CA TYR A 66 -24.56 -15.82 22.63
C TYR A 66 -23.42 -16.57 23.33
N SER A 67 -22.34 -16.81 22.59
CA SER A 67 -21.06 -17.27 23.11
C SER A 67 -19.98 -16.31 22.64
N ALA A 68 -19.14 -15.83 23.57
CA ALA A 68 -18.07 -14.90 23.24
C ALA A 68 -17.16 -15.50 22.16
N GLY A 69 -16.93 -14.74 21.10
CA GLY A 69 -16.06 -15.14 19.99
C GLY A 69 -16.66 -16.08 18.96
N THR A 70 -17.93 -16.46 19.09
CA THR A 70 -18.61 -17.34 18.12
C THR A 70 -19.71 -16.57 17.40
N ALA A 71 -19.86 -16.79 16.09
CA ALA A 71 -21.03 -16.33 15.36
C ALA A 71 -22.30 -16.96 15.97
N LEU A 72 -23.42 -16.24 15.92
CA LEU A 72 -24.67 -16.78 16.44
C LEU A 72 -25.12 -17.94 15.55
N GLY A 73 -25.41 -19.09 16.19
CA GLY A 73 -26.11 -20.17 15.54
C GLY A 73 -27.51 -19.73 15.10
N TYR A 74 -28.12 -20.47 14.19
CA TYR A 74 -29.43 -20.15 13.64
C TYR A 74 -30.35 -21.36 13.68
N THR A 75 -31.58 -21.13 14.15
CA THR A 75 -32.67 -22.10 14.06
C THR A 75 -33.71 -21.55 13.08
N PRO A 76 -33.93 -22.21 11.93
CA PRO A 76 -34.90 -21.76 10.93
C PRO A 76 -36.33 -21.83 11.46
N GLY A 77 -37.20 -21.04 10.85
CA GLY A 77 -38.63 -21.08 11.14
C GLY A 77 -39.31 -22.31 10.60
N GLU A 78 -40.32 -22.76 11.32
CA GLU A 78 -41.33 -23.65 10.76
C GLU A 78 -42.64 -22.89 10.72
N PHE A 79 -43.32 -22.96 9.58
CA PHE A 79 -44.59 -22.27 9.40
C PHE A 79 -45.65 -23.20 8.80
N THR A 80 -46.89 -22.86 9.10
CA THR A 80 -48.08 -23.45 8.47
C THR A 80 -48.93 -22.33 7.90
N ILE A 81 -49.74 -22.65 6.88
CA ILE A 81 -50.71 -21.69 6.33
C ILE A 81 -51.82 -21.51 7.35
N THR A 82 -52.12 -20.25 7.72
CA THR A 82 -53.13 -19.95 8.74
C THR A 82 -54.54 -20.26 8.23
N THR A 83 -54.87 -19.78 7.03
CA THR A 83 -56.16 -20.01 6.38
C THR A 83 -55.94 -20.78 5.08
N ALA A 84 -56.34 -22.05 5.07
CA ALA A 84 -56.22 -22.91 3.90
C ALA A 84 -57.11 -22.40 2.74
N GLY A 85 -56.52 -22.32 1.55
CA GLY A 85 -57.21 -21.84 0.34
C GLY A 85 -56.98 -20.36 0.02
N ASP A 86 -56.50 -19.56 0.97
CA ASP A 86 -56.08 -18.18 0.75
C ASP A 86 -54.63 -18.09 0.26
N SER A 87 -54.28 -17.00 -0.43
CA SER A 87 -52.90 -16.73 -0.81
C SER A 87 -52.01 -16.60 0.43
N PHE A 88 -50.78 -17.09 0.36
CA PHE A 88 -49.78 -16.96 1.42
C PHE A 88 -48.46 -16.45 0.86
N SER A 89 -47.66 -15.81 1.71
CA SER A 89 -46.29 -15.46 1.41
C SER A 89 -45.40 -15.69 2.64
N TYR A 90 -44.20 -16.21 2.42
CA TYR A 90 -43.19 -16.33 3.45
C TYR A 90 -41.82 -16.04 2.84
N SER A 91 -41.07 -15.18 3.51
CA SER A 91 -39.69 -14.87 3.18
C SER A 91 -38.87 -14.78 4.45
N GLU A 92 -37.84 -15.62 4.53
CA GLU A 92 -36.89 -15.69 5.62
C GLU A 92 -35.49 -15.55 5.05
N THR A 93 -34.68 -14.69 5.65
CA THR A 93 -33.29 -14.48 5.24
C THR A 93 -32.42 -14.37 6.47
N PHE A 94 -31.39 -15.22 6.51
CA PHE A 94 -30.39 -15.23 7.56
C PHE A 94 -29.01 -14.95 6.95
N LEU A 95 -28.28 -14.04 7.59
CA LEU A 95 -26.87 -13.83 7.35
C LEU A 95 -26.09 -14.30 8.58
N GLY A 96 -25.28 -15.35 8.39
CA GLY A 96 -24.32 -15.81 9.40
C GLY A 96 -23.26 -14.75 9.64
N GLY A 97 -22.97 -14.49 10.92
CA GLY A 97 -21.91 -13.56 11.31
C GLY A 97 -20.55 -14.23 11.31
N ASP A 98 -19.50 -13.46 11.58
CA ASP A 98 -18.13 -13.97 11.71
C ASP A 98 -17.81 -14.40 13.14
N ASN A 99 -17.05 -15.48 13.32
CA ASN A 99 -16.40 -15.78 14.59
C ASN A 99 -15.31 -14.75 14.90
N THR A 100 -15.03 -14.51 16.19
CA THR A 100 -13.84 -13.75 16.58
C THR A 100 -12.64 -14.71 16.55
N PRO A 101 -11.56 -14.42 15.80
CA PRO A 101 -10.40 -15.30 15.74
C PRO A 101 -9.73 -15.34 17.10
N THR A 102 -9.27 -16.52 17.52
CA THR A 102 -8.47 -16.69 18.75
C THR A 102 -7.08 -16.08 18.62
N VAL A 103 -6.61 -15.86 17.38
CA VAL A 103 -5.36 -15.18 17.06
C VAL A 103 -5.69 -13.98 16.17
N LEU A 104 -5.60 -12.77 16.73
CA LEU A 104 -5.74 -11.50 16.01
C LEU A 104 -4.44 -11.15 15.24
N SER A 105 -3.75 -12.12 14.65
CA SER A 105 -2.46 -11.86 13.99
C SER A 105 -2.68 -11.38 12.56
N THR A 106 -2.97 -10.08 12.39
CA THR A 106 -2.44 -9.38 11.22
C THR A 106 -0.96 -9.17 11.48
N THR A 107 -0.14 -10.18 11.20
CA THR A 107 1.32 -9.99 11.25
C THR A 107 1.72 -9.32 9.94
N VAL A 108 2.51 -8.25 10.01
CA VAL A 108 3.23 -7.75 8.85
C VAL A 108 4.68 -8.21 9.03
N THR A 109 5.16 -9.04 8.12
CA THR A 109 6.56 -9.48 8.10
C THR A 109 7.14 -9.11 6.76
N ALA A 110 8.18 -8.27 6.80
CA ALA A 110 8.89 -7.81 5.60
C ALA A 110 7.91 -7.32 4.52
N GLY A 111 7.07 -6.31 4.81
CA GLY A 111 6.13 -5.74 3.84
C GLY A 111 4.98 -6.65 3.38
N VAL A 112 5.01 -7.94 3.70
CA VAL A 112 3.99 -8.92 3.32
C VAL A 112 3.07 -9.19 4.52
N VAL A 113 1.78 -9.39 4.22
CA VAL A 113 0.79 -9.85 5.20
C VAL A 113 0.64 -11.37 5.03
N PRO A 114 1.29 -12.21 5.85
CA PRO A 114 1.31 -13.67 5.68
C PRO A 114 0.08 -14.35 6.29
N ALA A 115 -0.68 -13.64 7.14
CA ALA A 115 -1.91 -14.13 7.74
C ALA A 115 -2.97 -13.02 7.71
N LEU A 116 -4.13 -13.34 7.15
CA LEU A 116 -5.26 -12.43 7.01
C LEU A 116 -6.38 -12.81 7.96
N PRO A 117 -7.07 -11.84 8.58
CA PRO A 117 -8.33 -12.11 9.23
C PRO A 117 -9.36 -12.51 8.17
N THR A 118 -9.93 -13.70 8.32
CA THR A 118 -11.05 -14.18 7.50
C THR A 118 -12.36 -13.64 8.08
N PHE A 119 -12.75 -12.45 7.63
CA PHE A 119 -14.04 -11.83 7.94
C PHE A 119 -14.85 -11.59 6.67
N GLY A 120 -16.15 -11.36 6.81
CA GLY A 120 -17.05 -11.08 5.70
C GLY A 120 -16.65 -9.85 4.86
N ASN A 121 -15.84 -8.94 5.41
CA ASN A 121 -15.22 -7.85 4.65
C ASN A 121 -13.77 -7.61 5.10
N THR A 122 -12.81 -7.97 4.24
CA THR A 122 -11.38 -7.76 4.47
C THR A 122 -10.74 -7.14 3.24
N LEU A 123 -10.06 -6.00 3.43
CA LEU A 123 -9.18 -5.41 2.44
C LEU A 123 -7.73 -5.53 2.92
N THR A 124 -6.88 -6.09 2.08
CA THR A 124 -5.45 -6.17 2.37
C THR A 124 -4.60 -5.68 1.22
N GLN A 125 -3.56 -4.94 1.58
CA GLN A 125 -2.54 -4.44 0.68
C GLN A 125 -1.18 -4.95 1.18
N ALA A 126 -0.50 -5.72 0.35
CA ALA A 126 0.91 -6.02 0.54
C ALA A 126 1.73 -4.77 0.18
N GLY A 127 2.68 -4.40 1.03
CA GLY A 127 3.64 -3.33 0.81
C GLY A 127 5.00 -3.85 0.36
N GLY A 128 5.96 -2.94 0.19
CA GLY A 128 7.35 -3.28 -0.07
C GLY A 128 8.18 -3.46 1.21
N VAL A 129 9.37 -4.04 1.06
CA VAL A 129 10.35 -4.31 2.10
C VAL A 129 11.52 -3.35 1.96
N ALA A 130 11.68 -2.45 2.93
CA ALA A 130 12.81 -1.51 2.93
C ALA A 130 14.17 -2.24 3.01
N GLY A 131 14.23 -3.44 3.60
CA GLY A 131 15.48 -4.20 3.76
C GLY A 131 16.09 -4.75 2.47
N SER A 132 15.29 -4.99 1.43
CA SER A 132 15.78 -5.38 0.09
C SER A 132 15.89 -4.20 -0.88
N LEU A 133 15.41 -3.02 -0.46
CA LEU A 133 15.48 -1.80 -1.25
C LEU A 133 16.91 -1.25 -1.21
N ALA A 134 17.53 -1.18 -2.38
CA ALA A 134 18.86 -0.60 -2.53
C ALA A 134 18.91 0.25 -3.79
N GLY A 135 19.71 1.30 -3.77
CA GLY A 135 19.94 2.12 -4.94
C GLY A 135 21.28 2.81 -4.88
N SER A 136 21.95 2.89 -6.03
CA SER A 136 23.17 3.65 -6.21
C SER A 136 23.06 4.56 -7.44
N LEU A 137 23.72 5.71 -7.34
CA LEU A 137 23.87 6.65 -8.43
C LEU A 137 25.35 7.04 -8.49
N ASP A 138 26.02 6.62 -9.56
CA ASP A 138 27.42 6.96 -9.80
C ASP A 138 27.54 8.33 -10.50
N SER A 139 28.69 8.97 -10.29
CA SER A 139 29.17 10.16 -10.99
C SER A 139 29.15 10.04 -12.52
N GLY A 140 29.19 8.82 -13.06
CA GLY A 140 29.01 8.51 -14.49
C GLY A 140 27.56 8.47 -14.98
N SER A 141 26.57 8.93 -14.20
CA SER A 141 25.12 8.80 -14.49
C SER A 141 24.58 7.36 -14.52
N ALA A 142 25.37 6.38 -14.09
CA ALA A 142 24.91 5.00 -13.96
C ALA A 142 24.05 4.86 -12.70
N MET A 143 22.81 4.44 -12.87
CA MET A 143 21.85 4.20 -11.80
C MET A 143 21.57 2.70 -11.70
N ALA A 144 21.68 2.14 -10.48
CA ALA A 144 21.27 0.78 -10.19
C ALA A 144 20.25 0.79 -9.06
N ILE A 145 19.12 0.09 -9.24
CA ILE A 145 18.06 0.01 -8.24
C ILE A 145 17.65 -1.46 -8.04
N THR A 146 17.70 -1.91 -6.79
CA THR A 146 17.10 -3.16 -6.35
C THR A 146 15.73 -2.83 -5.76
N ALA A 147 14.67 -3.32 -6.40
CA ALA A 147 13.32 -3.03 -5.96
C ALA A 147 13.03 -3.64 -4.57
N GLY A 148 12.35 -2.88 -3.71
CA GLY A 148 11.92 -3.34 -2.39
C GLY A 148 10.62 -4.16 -2.44
N GLY A 149 9.95 -4.24 -3.57
CA GLY A 149 8.64 -4.92 -3.72
C GLY A 149 7.56 -3.95 -4.19
N ALA A 150 6.32 -4.15 -3.71
CA ALA A 150 5.17 -3.35 -4.11
C ALA A 150 5.38 -1.86 -3.81
N GLY A 151 4.95 -0.99 -4.72
CA GLY A 151 5.03 0.46 -4.53
C GLY A 151 6.44 1.03 -4.48
N THR A 152 7.46 0.31 -5.00
CA THR A 152 8.81 0.87 -5.03
C THR A 152 8.86 2.08 -5.96
N ALA A 153 9.15 3.25 -5.41
CA ALA A 153 9.42 4.46 -6.16
C ALA A 153 10.84 4.95 -5.85
N ALA A 154 11.54 5.34 -6.92
CA ALA A 154 12.90 5.81 -6.83
C ALA A 154 13.08 7.09 -7.64
N VAL A 155 13.69 8.09 -7.01
CA VAL A 155 14.06 9.35 -7.64
C VAL A 155 15.57 9.49 -7.50
N ALA A 156 16.27 9.49 -8.63
CA ALA A 156 17.69 9.72 -8.70
C ALA A 156 17.96 11.04 -9.42
N GLN A 157 18.85 11.85 -8.86
CA GLN A 157 19.23 13.13 -9.43
C GLN A 157 20.75 13.27 -9.46
N LEU A 158 21.29 13.52 -10.65
CA LEU A 158 22.67 13.93 -10.86
C LEU A 158 22.68 15.38 -11.34
N VAL A 159 23.38 16.26 -10.61
CA VAL A 159 23.62 17.64 -11.03
C VAL A 159 25.11 17.79 -11.32
N LEU A 160 25.40 18.15 -12.57
CA LEU A 160 26.73 18.48 -13.07
C LEU A 160 26.82 20.00 -13.20
N GLU A 161 27.67 20.61 -12.39
CA GLU A 161 27.93 22.05 -12.43
C GLU A 161 29.35 22.29 -12.92
N LEU A 162 29.48 23.10 -13.98
CA LEU A 162 30.75 23.57 -14.51
C LEU A 162 30.76 25.10 -14.44
N SER A 163 31.63 25.65 -13.59
CA SER A 163 31.88 27.08 -13.50
C SER A 163 33.23 27.40 -14.10
N ILE A 164 33.27 28.41 -14.98
CA ILE A 164 34.48 28.93 -15.62
C ILE A 164 34.54 30.42 -15.29
N LYS A 165 35.61 30.87 -14.62
CA LYS A 165 35.85 32.27 -14.27
C LYS A 165 37.10 32.81 -14.96
#